data_AF-A0A538CQ17-F1
#
_entry.id   AF-A0A538CQ17-F1
#
_cell.length_a   1.000
_cell.length_b   1.000
_cell.length_c   1.000
_cell.angle_alpha   90.00
_cell.angle_beta   90.00
_cell.angle_gamma   90.00
#
_symmetry.space_group_name_H-M   'P 1'
#
loop_
_entity.id
_entity.type
_entity.pdbx_description
1 polymer ?
#
loop_
_entity_poly.entity_id
_entity_poly.type
_entity_poly.pdbx_seq_one_letter_code
_entity_poly.pdbx_strand_id
1 'polypeptide(L)' 'MGISSYIEAGSGAAELRERIALLESERALAGLTGLDNDPAYMADLQADLFAASATYVGVAVTEIASLRAQLHGTLMG' A
#
# COMPACT_ATOMS: atom_id res chain seq x y z
N MET A 1 20.50 10.51 -6.88
CA MET A 1 20.32 9.05 -6.94
C MET A 1 18.86 8.80 -6.61
N GLY A 2 18.05 8.50 -7.62
CA GLY A 2 16.60 8.63 -7.54
C GLY A 2 15.94 7.46 -6.82
N ILE A 3 15.08 7.79 -5.84
CA ILE A 3 14.05 6.94 -5.22
C ILE A 3 13.13 6.21 -6.22
N SER A 4 13.26 6.52 -7.52
CA SER A 4 12.57 5.86 -8.64
C SER A 4 13.04 4.42 -8.92
N SER A 5 14.13 3.93 -8.32
CA SER A 5 14.66 2.57 -8.59
C SER A 5 14.18 1.48 -7.63
N TYR A 6 13.33 1.79 -6.65
CA TYR A 6 12.76 0.79 -5.72
C TYR A 6 11.40 0.23 -6.19
N ILE A 7 10.89 0.67 -7.34
CA ILE A 7 9.55 0.29 -7.84
C ILE A 7 9.61 -0.91 -8.81
N GLU A 8 10.78 -1.48 -9.09
CA GLU A 8 10.84 -2.77 -9.79
C GLU A 8 10.62 -3.94 -8.82
N ALA A 9 9.38 -4.42 -8.80
CA ALA A 9 8.96 -5.75 -8.33
C ALA A 9 8.95 -6.01 -6.81
N GLY A 10 8.64 -4.98 -6.02
CA GLY A 10 8.12 -5.13 -4.67
C GLY A 10 6.60 -4.89 -4.67
N SER A 11 5.78 -5.94 -4.66
CA SER A 11 4.32 -5.79 -4.63
C SER A 11 3.69 -6.77 -3.65
N GLY A 12 4.38 -7.01 -2.54
CA GLY A 12 3.87 -7.84 -1.47
C GLY A 12 2.90 -7.07 -0.58
N ALA A 13 1.98 -7.76 0.09
CA ALA A 13 1.00 -7.11 0.96
C ALA A 13 1.68 -6.27 2.07
N ALA A 14 2.81 -6.73 2.60
CA ALA A 14 3.56 -6.03 3.64
C ALA A 14 4.09 -4.66 3.18
N GLU A 15 4.61 -4.58 1.96
CA GLU A 15 5.15 -3.34 1.38
C GLU A 15 4.05 -2.34 1.05
N LEU A 16 2.92 -2.81 0.53
CA LEU A 16 1.73 -1.97 0.33
C LEU A 16 1.20 -1.41 1.64
N ARG A 17 1.27 -2.18 2.73
CA ARG A 17 0.92 -1.70 4.07
C ARG A 17 1.86 -0.60 4.56
N GLU A 18 3.16 -0.73 4.31
CA GLU A 18 4.14 0.32 4.62
C GLU A 18 3.88 1.58 3.81
N ARG A 19 3.58 1.44 2.51
CA ARG A 19 3.21 2.56 1.64
C ARG A 19 1.98 3.31 2.16
N ILE A 20 0.94 2.59 2.58
CA ILE A 20 -0.26 3.21 3.19
C ILE A 20 0.12 3.97 4.47
N ALA A 21 0.96 3.38 5.33
CA ALA A 21 1.40 4.05 6.55
C ALA A 21 2.17 5.34 6.27
N LEU A 22 3.01 5.37 5.23
CA LEU A 22 3.71 6.58 4.79
C LEU A 22 2.73 7.66 4.32
N LEU A 23 1.74 7.31 3.49
CA LEU A 23 0.74 8.26 3.00
C LEU A 23 -0.12 8.85 4.12
N GLU A 24 -0.48 8.04 5.13
CA GLU A 24 -1.18 8.54 6.33
C GLU A 24 -0.28 9.48 7.16
N SER A 25 1.02 9.19 7.24
CA SER A 25 1.97 10.09 7.90
C SER A 25 2.11 11.42 7.16
N GLU A 26 2.13 11.37 5.82
CA GLU A 26 2.16 12.56 4.95
C GLU A 26 0.91 13.41 5.14
N ARG A 27 -0.27 12.76 5.23
CA ARG A 27 -1.53 13.45 5.52
C ARG A 27 -1.50 14.16 6.88
N ALA A 28 -0.95 13.51 7.91
CA ALA A 28 -0.80 14.12 9.21
C ALA A 28 0.16 15.32 9.17
N LEU A 29 1.28 15.20 8.45
CA LEU A 29 2.23 16.30 8.24
C LEU A 29 1.63 17.45 7.43
N ALA A 30 0.79 17.17 6.43
CA ALA A 30 0.07 18.18 5.67
C ALA A 30 -0.83 19.02 6.57
N GLY A 31 -1.55 18.40 7.51
CA GLY A 31 -2.34 19.11 8.52
C GLY A 31 -1.48 19.97 9.46
N LEU A 32 -0.30 19.50 9.85
CA LEU A 32 0.61 20.27 10.72
C LEU A 32 1.28 21.46 10.00
N THR A 33 1.44 21.37 8.69
CA THR A 33 2.14 22.38 7.87
C THR A 33 1.18 23.34 7.17
N GLY A 34 -0.14 23.13 7.30
CA GLY A 34 -1.18 23.93 6.64
C GLY A 34 -1.38 23.60 5.16
N LEU A 35 -0.77 22.52 4.67
CA LEU A 35 -0.90 22.02 3.30
C LEU A 35 -2.27 21.33 3.08
N ASP A 36 -3.00 21.05 4.16
CA ASP A 36 -4.39 20.61 4.13
C ASP A 36 -5.37 21.65 3.54
N ASN A 37 -4.94 22.91 3.42
CA ASN A 37 -5.68 23.98 2.74
C ASN A 37 -5.54 23.93 1.21
N ASP A 38 -4.66 23.09 0.67
CA ASP A 38 -4.57 22.85 -0.76
C ASP A 38 -5.50 21.67 -1.16
N PRO A 39 -6.67 21.95 -1.76
CA PRO A 39 -7.63 20.90 -2.07
C PRO A 39 -7.16 19.98 -3.20
N ALA A 40 -6.29 20.45 -4.10
CA ALA A 40 -5.76 19.62 -5.18
C ALA A 40 -4.78 18.60 -4.60
N TYR A 41 -3.86 19.07 -3.75
CA TYR A 41 -2.93 18.19 -3.03
C TYR A 41 -3.66 17.14 -2.19
N MET A 42 -4.68 17.55 -1.42
CA MET A 42 -5.43 16.62 -0.58
C MET A 42 -6.27 15.62 -1.40
N ALA A 43 -6.75 16.01 -2.59
CA ALA A 43 -7.44 15.10 -3.49
C ALA A 43 -6.50 14.04 -4.07
N ASP A 44 -5.29 14.45 -4.48
CA ASP A 44 -4.27 13.54 -4.99
C ASP A 44 -3.82 12.55 -3.90
N LEU A 45 -3.53 13.05 -2.68
CA LEU A 45 -3.17 12.21 -1.54
C LEU A 45 -4.27 11.19 -1.19
N GLN A 46 -5.53 11.59 -1.28
CA GLN A 46 -6.66 10.71 -1.06
C GLN A 46 -6.81 9.66 -2.17
N ALA A 47 -6.55 10.03 -3.43
CA ALA A 47 -6.55 9.10 -4.55
C ALA A 47 -5.44 8.04 -4.41
N ASP A 48 -4.25 8.45 -3.99
CA ASP A 48 -3.13 7.56 -3.73
C ASP A 48 -3.42 6.57 -2.60
N LEU A 49 -4.00 7.05 -1.49
CA LEU A 49 -4.44 6.19 -0.39
C LEU A 49 -5.48 5.16 -0.84
N PHE A 50 -6.44 5.57 -1.67
CA PHE A 50 -7.46 4.68 -2.21
C PHE A 50 -6.85 3.61 -3.13
N ALA A 51 -5.98 4.01 -4.05
CA ALA A 51 -5.32 3.09 -4.98
C ALA A 51 -4.43 2.07 -4.24
N ALA A 52 -3.64 2.54 -3.27
CA ALA A 52 -2.80 1.68 -2.45
C ALA A 52 -3.64 0.68 -1.62
N SER A 53 -4.74 1.14 -1.03
CA SER A 53 -5.64 0.28 -0.23
C SER A 53 -6.31 -0.79 -1.08
N ALA A 54 -6.81 -0.43 -2.27
CA ALA A 54 -7.43 -1.39 -3.19
C ALA A 54 -6.43 -2.47 -3.63
N THR A 55 -5.20 -2.05 -3.96
CA THR A 55 -4.11 -2.96 -4.36
C THR A 55 -3.71 -3.87 -3.21
N TYR A 56 -3.57 -3.32 -1.99
CA TYR A 56 -3.25 -4.09 -0.78
C TYR A 56 -4.25 -5.22 -0.55
N VAL A 57 -5.55 -4.94 -0.65
CA VAL A 57 -6.59 -5.98 -0.45
C VAL A 57 -6.45 -7.10 -1.47
N GLY A 58 -6.29 -6.75 -2.76
CA GLY A 58 -6.14 -7.75 -3.83
C GLY A 58 -4.92 -8.65 -3.65
N VAL A 59 -3.78 -8.04 -3.31
CA VAL A 59 -2.52 -8.76 -3.06
C VAL A 59 -2.61 -9.61 -1.79
N ALA A 60 -3.07 -9.03 -0.68
CA ALA A 60 -3.16 -9.73 0.61
C ALA A 60 -4.05 -10.98 0.52
N VAL A 61 -5.21 -10.88 -0.13
CA VAL A 61 -6.11 -12.02 -0.32
C VAL A 61 -5.45 -13.09 -1.19
N THR A 62 -4.75 -12.69 -2.26
CA THR A 62 -4.05 -13.61 -3.17
C THR A 62 -2.91 -14.35 -2.47
N GLU A 63 -2.11 -13.64 -1.68
CA GLU A 63 -1.03 -14.22 -0.88
C GLU A 63 -1.58 -15.20 0.17
N ILE A 64 -2.63 -14.82 0.90
CA ILE A 64 -3.28 -15.70 1.89
C ILE A 64 -3.81 -16.96 1.20
N ALA A 65 -4.50 -16.83 0.06
CA ALA A 65 -5.01 -17.96 -0.69
C ALA A 65 -3.87 -18.90 -1.14
N SER A 66 -2.77 -18.33 -1.61
CA SER A 66 -1.58 -19.07 -2.03
C SER A 66 -0.93 -19.82 -0.88
N LEU A 67 -0.75 -19.18 0.28
CA LEU A 67 -0.22 -19.79 1.50
C LEU A 67 -1.14 -20.92 2.00
N ARG A 68 -2.45 -20.71 1.97
CA ARG A 68 -3.44 -21.74 2.37
C ARG A 68 -3.41 -22.95 1.44
N ALA A 69 -3.28 -22.73 0.13
CA ALA A 69 -3.16 -23.79 -0.87
C ALA A 69 -1.88 -24.61 -0.67
N GLN A 70 -0.74 -23.98 -0.39
CA GLN A 70 0.51 -24.68 -0.08
C GLN A 70 0.38 -25.55 1.17
N LEU A 71 -0.24 -25.02 2.23
CA LEU A 71 -0.45 -25.75 3.48
C LEU A 71 -1.37 -26.97 3.30
N HIS A 72 -2.51 -26.80 2.61
CA HIS A 72 -3.46 -27.90 2.39
C HIS A 72 -3.00 -28.92 1.34
N GLY A 73 -2.33 -28.47 0.29
CA GLY A 73 -1.74 -29.36 -0.73
C GLY A 73 -0.65 -30.26 -0.15
N THR A 74 0.09 -29.78 0.86
CA THR A 74 1.09 -30.59 1.58
C THR A 74 0.46 -31.62 2.52
N LEU A 75 -0.74 -31.36 3.05
CA LEU A 75 -1.42 -32.25 4.01
C LEU A 75 -2.25 -33.38 3.36
N MET A 76 -2.47 -33.33 2.05
CA MET A 76 -3.25 -34.32 1.28
C MET A 76 -2.36 -35.28 0.46
N GLY A 77 -1.04 -35.24 0.67
CA GLY A 77 -0.06 -36.14 0.04
C GLY A 77 0.26 -37.36 0.88
#